data_AF-A0AAD1VQ44-F1
#
_entry.id   AF-A0AAD1VQ44-F1
#
_cell.length_a   1.000
_cell.length_b   1.000
_cell.length_c   1.000
_cell.angle_alpha   90.00
_cell.angle_beta   90.00
_cell.angle_gamma   90.00
#
_symmetry.space_group_name_H-M   'P 1'
#
loop_
_entity.id
_entity.type
_entity.pdbx_description
1 polymer ?
#
loop_
_entity_poly.entity_id
_entity_poly.type
_entity_poly.pdbx_seq_one_letter_code
_entity_poly.pdbx_strand_id
1 'polypeptide(L)'
;MELLTLDTVWGGSSLALTSLFYYLYRKQLATVRRIQDAPKMQVDGNLRSTLESLHGQEISYVALEGVVEAAGTVLSSHNKPHLQAVIRSHQVVEHCLIWNSLTRSWSECERVLHNSVNAIPFHLCPLEGAGDPVLICDPLNASGLALQTIHEQFQASSAGLGELMGHYLTGEKPTGLLETEEILPVGVILTGLGRLSLDNQGVMILQPPQNASEYFLSLVGHEEILEQQESIAYVWRNAALFFGTLGAAVFCFTLYRAFRKYKEKQKQQEEERRWDNISEEEQSTEDMSGASDRMCVVCLSQPRECVFLPCGHVCCCFTCYQSLPTFSCPICRCQLERVVPLHQF
;
A
#
# COMPACT_ATOMS: atom_id res chain seq x y z
N MET A 1 -14.80 -2.72 -19.50
CA MET A 1 -14.91 -1.54 -18.61
C MET A 1 -14.50 -1.91 -17.18
N GLU A 2 -14.89 -3.08 -16.66
CA GLU A 2 -14.56 -3.54 -15.30
C GLU A 2 -13.07 -3.83 -14.99
N LEU A 3 -12.25 -4.20 -15.98
CA LEU A 3 -10.81 -4.42 -15.77
C LEU A 3 -10.03 -3.11 -15.57
N LEU A 4 -10.49 -2.01 -16.18
CA LEU A 4 -9.81 -0.71 -16.09
C LEU A 4 -10.00 -0.08 -14.70
N THR A 5 -11.15 -0.30 -14.08
CA THR A 5 -11.45 0.20 -12.73
C THR A 5 -10.61 -0.51 -11.67
N LEU A 6 -10.37 -1.81 -11.82
CA LEU A 6 -9.58 -2.60 -10.88
C LEU A 6 -8.09 -2.20 -10.91
N ASP A 7 -7.53 -1.99 -12.11
CA ASP A 7 -6.15 -1.51 -12.30
C ASP A 7 -5.94 -0.09 -11.73
N THR A 8 -6.93 0.80 -11.87
CA THR A 8 -6.85 2.16 -11.30
C THR A 8 -6.95 2.17 -9.77
N VAL A 9 -7.76 1.30 -9.18
CA VAL A 9 -7.88 1.14 -7.71
C VAL A 9 -6.59 0.56 -7.14
N TRP A 10 -6.01 -0.44 -7.81
CA TRP A 10 -4.73 -1.03 -7.40
C TRP A 10 -3.58 -0.02 -7.49
N GLY A 11 -3.50 0.73 -8.59
CA GLY A 11 -2.52 1.81 -8.77
C GLY A 11 -2.60 2.87 -7.67
N GLY A 12 -3.80 3.38 -7.38
CA GLY A 12 -4.03 4.36 -6.32
C GLY A 12 -3.65 3.87 -4.92
N SER A 13 -3.99 2.61 -4.59
CA SER A 13 -3.64 2.01 -3.29
C SER A 13 -2.13 1.84 -3.13
N SER A 14 -1.42 1.41 -4.17
CA SER A 14 0.03 1.19 -4.12
C SER A 14 0.80 2.50 -3.91
N LEU A 15 0.37 3.59 -4.56
CA LEU A 15 0.93 4.92 -4.35
C LEU A 15 0.66 5.43 -2.94
N ALA A 16 -0.57 5.29 -2.43
CA ALA A 16 -0.92 5.70 -1.08
C ALA A 16 -0.09 4.96 -0.02
N LEU A 17 0.06 3.63 -0.16
CA LEU A 17 0.89 2.80 0.72
C LEU A 17 2.36 3.18 0.65
N THR A 18 2.89 3.39 -0.56
CA THR A 18 4.28 3.83 -0.75
C THR A 18 4.53 5.18 -0.09
N SER A 19 3.62 6.15 -0.27
CA SER A 19 3.70 7.46 0.39
C SER A 19 3.60 7.36 1.90
N LEU A 20 2.70 6.54 2.43
CA LEU A 20 2.55 6.31 3.87
C LEU A 20 3.82 5.69 4.47
N PHE A 21 4.34 4.62 3.87
CA PHE A 21 5.56 3.97 4.36
C PHE A 21 6.79 4.85 4.21
N TYR A 22 6.88 5.65 3.14
CA TYR A 22 7.94 6.64 3.01
C TYR A 22 7.84 7.76 4.06
N TYR A 23 6.62 8.19 4.39
CA TYR A 23 6.39 9.14 5.49
C TYR A 23 6.81 8.56 6.84
N LEU A 24 6.40 7.33 7.15
CA LEU A 24 6.79 6.62 8.38
C LEU A 24 8.31 6.40 8.44
N TYR A 25 8.93 6.00 7.33
CA TYR A 25 10.39 5.92 7.22
C TYR A 25 11.07 7.26 7.52
N ARG A 26 10.58 8.37 6.93
CA ARG A 26 11.15 9.70 7.20
C ARG A 26 10.96 10.15 8.64
N LYS A 27 9.80 9.85 9.25
CA LYS A 27 9.54 10.11 10.67
C LYS A 27 10.54 9.33 11.52
N GLN A 28 10.69 8.03 11.26
CA GLN A 28 11.60 7.15 12.00
C GLN A 28 13.07 7.57 11.85
N LEU A 29 13.48 7.93 10.63
CA LEU A 29 14.85 8.41 10.35
C LEU A 29 15.16 9.72 11.09
N ALA A 30 14.17 10.59 11.28
CA ALA A 30 14.35 11.79 12.09
C ALA A 30 14.58 11.44 13.57
N THR A 31 13.90 10.44 14.11
CA THR A 31 14.14 9.92 15.47
C THR A 31 15.54 9.33 15.61
N VAL A 32 15.95 8.45 14.69
CA VAL A 32 17.29 7.84 14.67
C VAL A 32 18.39 8.90 14.69
N ARG A 33 18.30 9.91 13.81
CA ARG A 33 19.28 11.01 13.76
C ARG A 33 19.36 11.78 15.07
N ARG A 34 18.22 12.06 15.72
CA ARG A 34 18.21 12.76 17.01
C ARG A 34 18.86 11.93 18.12
N ILE A 35 18.64 10.62 18.14
CA ILE A 35 19.28 9.70 19.10
C ILE A 35 20.79 9.63 18.85
N GLN A 36 21.20 9.60 17.58
CA GLN A 36 22.60 9.58 17.17
C GLN A 36 23.33 10.89 17.51
N ASP A 37 22.66 12.03 17.29
CA ASP A 37 23.21 13.36 17.59
C ASP A 37 23.16 13.69 19.11
N ALA A 38 22.46 12.88 19.91
CA ALA A 38 22.35 13.10 21.34
C ALA A 38 23.71 12.86 22.02
N PRO A 39 24.24 13.84 22.78
CA PRO A 39 25.44 13.62 23.55
C PRO A 39 25.19 12.53 24.60
N LYS A 40 26.04 11.50 24.59
CA LYS A 40 26.09 10.50 25.65
C LYS A 40 26.86 11.11 26.83
N MET A 41 26.16 11.30 27.94
CA MET A 41 26.74 11.84 29.17
C MET A 41 26.52 10.84 30.30
N GLN A 42 27.53 10.64 31.12
CA GLN A 42 27.39 9.84 32.33
C GLN A 42 26.88 10.74 33.46
N VAL A 43 26.11 10.17 34.39
CA VAL A 43 25.73 10.86 35.62
C VAL A 43 26.97 10.92 36.51
N ASP A 44 27.77 11.98 36.36
CA ASP A 44 29.01 12.21 37.11
C ASP A 44 28.99 13.58 37.82
N GLY A 45 30.02 13.87 38.62
CA GLY A 45 30.15 15.16 39.29
C GLY A 45 30.32 16.37 38.36
N ASN A 46 30.59 16.16 37.07
CA ASN A 46 30.79 17.24 36.08
C ASN A 46 29.52 17.57 35.31
N LEU A 47 28.50 16.70 35.34
CA LEU A 47 27.24 16.91 34.64
C LEU A 47 26.56 18.21 35.07
N ARG A 48 26.54 18.47 36.37
CA ARG A 48 25.96 19.70 36.94
C ARG A 48 26.70 20.95 36.50
N SER A 49 28.03 20.96 36.60
CA SER A 49 28.83 22.13 36.21
C SER A 49 28.72 22.41 34.70
N THR A 50 28.61 21.37 33.89
CA THR A 50 28.32 21.49 32.46
C THR A 50 26.97 22.13 32.21
N LEU A 51 25.92 21.71 32.93
CA LEU A 51 24.58 22.28 32.83
C LEU A 51 24.54 23.75 33.27
N GLU A 52 25.21 24.08 34.38
CA GLU A 52 25.31 25.47 34.89
C GLU A 52 26.07 26.40 33.95
N SER A 53 27.04 25.87 33.18
CA SER A 53 27.80 26.64 32.19
C SER A 53 27.00 27.02 30.96
N LEU A 54 25.89 26.31 30.67
CA LEU A 54 25.05 26.56 29.51
C LEU A 54 24.10 27.73 29.76
N HIS A 55 24.01 28.65 28.79
CA HIS A 55 23.04 29.73 28.80
C HIS A 55 21.62 29.16 28.73
N GLY A 56 20.95 29.07 29.89
CA GLY A 56 19.60 28.51 30.04
C GLY A 56 19.50 27.32 31.01
N GLN A 57 20.64 26.79 31.51
CA GLN A 57 20.67 25.65 32.45
C GLN A 57 19.87 24.43 31.96
N GLU A 58 19.80 24.24 30.64
CA GLU A 58 19.10 23.13 30.01
C GLU A 58 19.87 22.55 28.82
N ILE A 59 19.73 21.24 28.63
CA ILE A 59 20.19 20.49 27.46
C ILE A 59 18.95 19.90 26.79
N SER A 60 18.72 20.29 25.53
CA SER A 60 17.50 19.97 24.79
C SER A 60 17.25 18.47 24.61
N TYR A 61 18.32 17.69 24.41
CA TYR A 61 18.25 16.23 24.23
C TYR A 61 19.59 15.61 24.62
N VAL A 62 19.59 14.72 25.61
CA VAL A 62 20.79 14.05 26.15
C VAL A 62 20.46 12.59 26.44
N ALA A 63 21.44 11.70 26.27
CA ALA A 63 21.38 10.32 26.71
C ALA A 63 22.15 10.15 28.01
N LEU A 64 21.46 9.71 29.07
CA LEU A 64 22.01 9.47 30.40
C LEU A 64 21.87 8.01 30.78
N GLU A 65 22.93 7.42 31.32
CA GLU A 65 22.93 6.08 31.90
C GLU A 65 23.14 6.21 33.42
N GLY A 66 22.32 5.51 34.20
CA GLY A 66 22.41 5.57 35.66
C GLY A 66 21.69 4.42 36.35
N VAL A 67 22.00 4.25 37.63
CA VAL A 67 21.37 3.23 38.48
C VAL A 67 20.08 3.79 39.06
N VAL A 68 18.99 3.03 38.96
CA VAL A 68 17.67 3.44 39.43
C VAL A 68 17.60 3.38 40.97
N GLU A 69 17.25 4.50 41.60
CA GLU A 69 17.01 4.61 43.04
C GLU A 69 15.68 5.31 43.33
N ALA A 70 14.86 4.80 44.25
CA ALA A 70 13.55 5.38 44.52
C ALA A 70 13.66 6.73 45.25
N ALA A 71 12.91 7.74 44.79
CA ALA A 71 12.84 9.03 45.48
C ALA A 71 11.90 9.00 46.71
N GLY A 72 11.06 7.96 46.82
CA GLY A 72 10.06 7.82 47.87
C GLY A 72 9.88 6.36 48.32
N THR A 73 8.68 6.02 48.78
CA THR A 73 8.36 4.66 49.22
C THR A 73 8.37 3.70 48.04
N VAL A 74 9.29 2.73 48.05
CA VAL A 74 9.39 1.67 47.04
C VAL A 74 8.09 0.88 46.90
N LEU A 75 7.78 0.49 45.66
CA LEU A 75 6.67 -0.43 45.38
C LEU A 75 7.14 -1.86 45.63
N SER A 76 6.33 -2.65 46.31
CA SER A 76 6.54 -4.09 46.45
C SER A 76 5.59 -4.86 45.54
N SER A 77 6.09 -5.96 45.00
CA SER A 77 5.26 -6.93 44.28
C SER A 77 4.38 -7.72 45.26
N HIS A 78 3.16 -8.04 44.83
CA HIS A 78 2.26 -8.88 45.61
C HIS A 78 2.79 -10.32 45.70
N ASN A 79 3.28 -10.84 44.56
CA ASN A 79 3.77 -12.21 44.44
C ASN A 79 5.20 -12.39 44.95
N LYS A 80 6.04 -11.34 44.86
CA LYS A 80 7.45 -11.36 45.28
C LYS A 80 7.77 -10.14 46.15
N PRO A 81 7.39 -10.13 47.44
CA PRO A 81 7.51 -8.95 48.30
C PRO A 81 8.96 -8.51 48.59
N HIS A 82 9.95 -9.35 48.30
CA HIS A 82 11.38 -9.03 48.43
C HIS A 82 11.90 -8.15 47.28
N LEU A 83 11.19 -8.07 46.15
CA LEU A 83 11.57 -7.23 45.03
C LEU A 83 11.02 -5.81 45.23
N GLN A 84 11.94 -4.85 45.28
CA GLN A 84 11.62 -3.43 45.36
C GLN A 84 11.64 -2.83 43.95
N ALA A 85 10.62 -2.06 43.62
CA ALA A 85 10.42 -1.50 42.30
C ALA A 85 10.04 -0.03 42.35
N VAL A 86 10.34 0.69 41.27
CA VAL A 86 9.90 2.07 41.04
C VAL A 86 8.69 2.14 40.09
N ILE A 87 8.49 1.11 39.28
CA ILE A 87 7.32 0.95 38.41
C ILE A 87 6.83 -0.49 38.57
N ARG A 88 5.53 -0.65 38.66
CA ARG A 88 4.84 -1.95 38.68
C ARG A 88 3.66 -1.90 37.71
N SER A 89 3.64 -2.84 36.79
CA SER A 89 2.50 -3.12 35.90
C SER A 89 1.90 -4.46 36.29
N HIS A 90 0.59 -4.51 36.50
CA HIS A 90 -0.15 -5.74 36.77
C HIS A 90 -1.32 -5.84 35.81
N GLN A 91 -1.36 -6.92 35.05
CA GLN A 91 -2.36 -7.14 34.01
C GLN A 91 -2.97 -8.53 34.16
N VAL A 92 -4.29 -8.61 33.98
CA VAL A 92 -5.03 -9.87 33.91
C VAL A 92 -5.75 -9.90 32.57
N VAL A 93 -5.39 -10.84 31.73
CA VAL A 93 -5.94 -11.05 30.39
C VAL A 93 -6.71 -12.36 30.37
N GLU A 94 -7.96 -12.30 29.93
CA GLU A 94 -8.73 -13.49 29.60
C GLU A 94 -8.46 -13.89 28.15
N HIS A 95 -7.99 -15.12 27.96
CA HIS A 95 -7.90 -15.74 26.66
C HIS A 95 -9.23 -16.45 26.38
N CYS A 96 -9.86 -16.12 25.25
CA CYS A 96 -11.10 -16.75 24.80
C CYS A 96 -11.05 -17.11 23.31
N LEU A 97 -11.89 -18.06 22.92
CA LEU A 97 -12.14 -18.41 21.53
C LEU A 97 -13.50 -17.85 21.14
N ILE A 98 -13.53 -17.08 20.05
CA ILE A 98 -14.75 -16.50 19.49
C ILE A 98 -15.06 -17.19 18.16
N TRP A 99 -16.32 -17.56 17.96
CA TRP A 99 -16.77 -18.15 16.72
C TRP A 99 -16.83 -17.10 15.61
N ASN A 100 -16.00 -17.28 14.58
CA ASN A 100 -16.05 -16.46 13.38
C ASN A 100 -16.98 -17.09 12.35
N SER A 101 -18.15 -16.45 12.12
CA SER A 101 -19.16 -16.94 11.19
C SER A 101 -18.73 -16.91 9.72
N LEU A 102 -17.81 -16.00 9.36
CA LEU A 102 -17.34 -15.84 7.99
C LEU A 102 -16.39 -16.98 7.59
N THR A 103 -15.44 -17.31 8.46
CA THR A 103 -14.46 -18.37 8.22
C THR A 103 -14.92 -19.74 8.74
N ARG A 104 -16.05 -19.79 9.46
CA ARG A 104 -16.58 -20.99 10.14
C ARG A 104 -15.53 -21.65 11.03
N SER A 105 -14.78 -20.84 11.76
CA SER A 105 -13.69 -21.30 12.62
C SER A 105 -13.70 -20.55 13.95
N TRP A 106 -13.11 -21.15 14.97
CA TRP A 106 -12.80 -20.45 16.21
C TRP A 106 -11.56 -19.57 16.00
N SER A 107 -11.64 -18.31 16.44
CA SER A 107 -10.55 -17.35 16.44
C SER A 107 -10.17 -17.03 17.87
N GLU A 108 -8.88 -16.97 18.15
CA GLU A 108 -8.37 -16.53 19.44
C GLU A 108 -8.62 -15.04 19.63
N CYS A 109 -9.03 -14.68 20.85
CA CYS A 109 -9.25 -13.32 21.28
C CYS A 109 -8.72 -13.17 22.71
N GLU A 110 -8.12 -12.02 22.97
CA GLU A 110 -7.65 -11.62 24.29
C GLU A 110 -8.49 -10.45 24.80
N ARG A 111 -8.94 -10.55 26.05
CA ARG A 111 -9.71 -9.51 26.72
C ARG A 111 -9.03 -9.10 28.01
N VAL A 112 -8.60 -7.85 28.09
CA VAL A 112 -7.99 -7.29 29.31
C VAL A 112 -9.10 -7.11 30.36
N LEU A 113 -9.06 -7.91 31.43
CA LEU A 113 -9.99 -7.81 32.56
C LEU A 113 -9.52 -6.80 33.60
N HIS A 114 -8.22 -6.74 33.81
CA HIS A 114 -7.59 -5.81 34.74
C HIS A 114 -6.27 -5.31 34.17
N ASN A 115 -6.00 -4.02 34.35
CA ASN A 115 -4.72 -3.41 34.05
C ASN A 115 -4.49 -2.28 35.06
N SER A 116 -3.44 -2.41 35.86
CA SER A 116 -3.01 -1.38 36.81
C SER A 116 -1.53 -1.12 36.65
N VAL A 117 -1.17 0.16 36.46
CA VAL A 117 0.21 0.61 36.39
C VAL A 117 0.44 1.63 37.48
N ASN A 118 1.39 1.34 38.37
CA ASN A 118 1.81 2.24 39.42
C ASN A 118 3.26 2.63 39.18
N ALA A 119 3.53 3.93 39.23
CA ALA A 119 4.86 4.47 39.09
C ALA A 119 5.11 5.51 40.19
N ILE A 120 6.34 5.55 40.68
CA ILE A 120 6.82 6.58 41.59
C ILE A 120 7.98 7.34 40.94
N PRO A 121 8.22 8.60 41.33
CA PRO A 121 9.43 9.30 40.95
C PRO A 121 10.68 8.56 41.45
N PHE A 122 11.74 8.59 40.66
CA PHE A 122 13.01 7.94 40.99
C PHE A 122 14.19 8.72 40.45
N HIS A 123 15.35 8.46 41.03
CA HIS A 123 16.63 9.05 40.66
C HIS A 123 17.42 8.10 39.77
N LEU A 124 18.12 8.66 38.80
CA LEU A 124 19.25 8.04 38.14
C LEU A 124 20.52 8.47 38.85
N CYS A 125 21.13 7.52 39.55
CA CYS A 125 22.36 7.70 40.29
C CYS A 125 23.59 7.35 39.41
N PRO A 126 24.76 7.93 39.70
CA PRO A 126 26.02 7.57 39.04
C PRO A 126 26.28 6.06 39.05
N LEU A 127 26.73 5.52 37.91
CA LEU A 127 27.21 4.15 37.81
C LEU A 127 28.49 3.93 38.64
N GLU A 128 29.39 4.90 38.60
CA GLU A 128 30.65 4.90 39.34
C GLU A 128 30.96 6.30 39.89
N GLY A 129 31.37 6.38 41.16
CA GLY A 129 31.82 7.63 41.78
C GLY A 129 30.73 8.43 42.49
N ALA A 130 31.05 9.70 42.78
CA ALA A 130 30.15 10.67 43.41
C ALA A 130 29.66 11.67 42.36
N GLY A 131 28.35 11.79 42.22
CA GLY A 131 27.69 12.70 41.29
C GLY A 131 26.27 12.98 41.78
N ASP A 132 25.73 14.14 41.39
CA ASP A 132 24.39 14.53 41.80
C ASP A 132 23.34 13.69 41.04
N PRO A 133 22.32 13.15 41.73
CA PRO A 133 21.32 12.31 41.09
C PRO A 133 20.41 13.10 40.15
N VAL A 134 19.97 12.46 39.08
CA VAL A 134 19.01 13.03 38.13
C VAL A 134 17.61 12.50 38.42
N LEU A 135 16.66 13.38 38.74
CA LEU A 135 15.28 13.02 39.06
C LEU A 135 14.45 12.78 37.78
N ILE A 136 13.69 11.70 37.78
CA ILE A 136 12.61 11.41 36.83
C ILE A 136 11.29 11.50 37.58
N CYS A 137 10.47 12.49 37.24
CA CYS A 137 9.18 12.72 37.91
C CYS A 137 8.08 11.79 37.38
N ASP A 138 7.91 11.74 36.05
CA ASP A 138 6.80 11.05 35.40
C ASP A 138 7.32 10.01 34.39
N PRO A 139 7.70 8.81 34.86
CA PRO A 139 8.33 7.82 33.99
C PRO A 139 7.37 7.20 32.97
N LEU A 140 6.06 7.25 33.21
CA LEU A 140 5.04 6.69 32.30
C LEU A 140 4.88 7.49 31.00
N ASN A 141 5.42 8.71 30.94
CA ASN A 141 5.43 9.51 29.71
C ASN A 141 6.52 9.05 28.73
N ALA A 142 7.40 8.12 29.15
CA ALA A 142 8.47 7.61 28.31
C ALA A 142 8.00 6.48 27.40
N SER A 143 8.51 6.48 26.17
CA SER A 143 8.49 5.34 25.26
C SER A 143 9.62 4.37 25.58
N GLY A 144 9.46 3.10 25.21
CA GLY A 144 10.54 2.10 25.30
C GLY A 144 10.78 1.54 26.70
N LEU A 145 9.87 1.80 27.65
CA LEU A 145 9.93 1.28 29.01
C LEU A 145 9.72 -0.24 29.02
N ALA A 146 10.79 -0.99 28.80
CA ALA A 146 10.79 -2.44 28.93
C ALA A 146 10.81 -2.80 30.42
N LEU A 147 9.70 -3.31 30.94
CA LEU A 147 9.61 -3.81 32.31
C LEU A 147 10.06 -5.27 32.35
N GLN A 148 10.59 -5.70 33.51
CA GLN A 148 10.95 -7.09 33.73
C GLN A 148 9.74 -7.85 34.26
N THR A 149 9.33 -8.90 33.55
CA THR A 149 8.29 -9.83 34.02
C THR A 149 8.80 -10.64 35.21
N ILE A 150 8.13 -10.51 36.35
CA ILE A 150 8.51 -11.20 37.60
C ILE A 150 7.55 -12.33 37.96
N HIS A 151 6.31 -12.26 37.48
CA HIS A 151 5.30 -13.28 37.69
C HIS A 151 4.46 -13.38 36.42
N GLU A 152 4.28 -14.61 35.96
CA GLU A 152 3.41 -14.95 34.84
C GLU A 152 2.73 -16.27 35.20
N GLN A 153 1.40 -16.26 35.30
CA GLN A 153 0.63 -17.43 35.65
C GLN A 153 -0.60 -17.55 34.77
N PHE A 154 -0.69 -18.67 34.06
CA PHE A 154 -1.88 -19.03 33.29
C PHE A 154 -2.77 -20.00 34.08
N GLN A 155 -4.01 -19.59 34.35
CA GLN A 155 -5.04 -20.41 34.96
C GLN A 155 -6.05 -20.85 33.89
N ALA A 156 -6.00 -22.12 33.51
CA ALA A 156 -6.95 -22.70 32.57
C ALA A 156 -8.38 -22.67 33.14
N SER A 157 -9.34 -22.34 32.28
CA SER A 157 -10.76 -22.40 32.63
C SER A 157 -11.24 -23.84 32.63
N SER A 158 -11.67 -24.34 33.79
CA SER A 158 -12.32 -25.64 33.90
C SER A 158 -13.83 -25.47 33.77
N ALA A 159 -14.35 -25.56 32.54
CA ALA A 159 -15.79 -25.47 32.30
C ALA A 159 -16.50 -26.80 32.57
N GLY A 160 -17.63 -26.76 33.28
CA GLY A 160 -18.54 -27.90 33.42
C GLY A 160 -19.31 -28.20 32.12
N LEU A 161 -19.95 -29.38 32.02
CA LEU A 161 -20.72 -29.78 30.83
C LEU A 161 -21.81 -28.77 30.43
N GLY A 162 -22.49 -28.14 31.41
CA GLY A 162 -23.52 -27.12 31.16
C GLY A 162 -22.96 -25.80 30.63
N GLU A 163 -21.80 -25.38 31.12
CA GLU A 163 -21.11 -24.17 30.65
C GLU A 163 -20.58 -24.35 29.22
N LEU A 164 -20.05 -25.54 28.89
CA LEU A 164 -19.65 -25.89 27.54
C LEU A 164 -20.81 -25.72 26.54
N MET A 165 -22.02 -26.17 26.88
CA MET A 165 -23.19 -25.97 26.02
C MET A 165 -23.55 -24.48 25.86
N GLY A 166 -23.43 -23.69 26.93
CA GLY A 166 -23.60 -22.24 26.88
C GLY A 166 -22.62 -21.56 25.92
N HIS A 167 -21.34 -21.94 25.97
CA HIS A 167 -20.29 -21.39 25.11
C HIS A 167 -20.53 -21.62 23.60
N TYR A 168 -21.12 -22.78 23.24
CA TYR A 168 -21.51 -23.03 21.84
C TYR A 168 -22.69 -22.16 21.38
N LEU A 169 -23.59 -21.80 22.29
CA LEU A 169 -24.73 -20.93 21.98
C LEU A 169 -24.33 -19.45 21.92
N THR A 170 -23.44 -19.01 22.81
CA THR A 170 -22.93 -17.63 22.82
C THR A 170 -21.89 -17.39 21.72
N GLY A 171 -21.25 -18.46 21.21
CA GLY A 171 -20.14 -18.35 20.28
C GLY A 171 -18.85 -17.85 20.95
N GLU A 172 -18.79 -17.88 22.28
CA GLU A 172 -17.63 -17.46 23.07
C GLU A 172 -17.26 -18.56 24.06
N LYS A 173 -16.00 -19.01 24.02
CA LYS A 173 -15.45 -20.03 24.90
C LYS A 173 -14.22 -19.48 25.62
N PRO A 174 -14.27 -19.18 26.93
CA PRO A 174 -13.10 -18.79 27.70
C PRO A 174 -12.14 -19.98 27.83
N THR A 175 -10.86 -19.76 27.55
CA THR A 175 -9.79 -20.75 27.59
C THR A 175 -9.04 -20.68 28.93
N GLY A 176 -8.83 -19.47 29.45
CA GLY A 176 -8.16 -19.26 30.73
C GLY A 176 -7.85 -17.79 31.00
N LEU A 177 -7.29 -17.55 32.17
CA LEU A 177 -6.83 -16.25 32.63
C LEU A 177 -5.30 -16.24 32.70
N LEU A 178 -4.68 -15.28 32.04
CA LEU A 178 -3.25 -14.99 32.15
C LEU A 178 -3.07 -13.79 33.07
N GLU A 179 -2.41 -14.00 34.19
CA GLU A 179 -1.99 -12.95 35.10
C GLU A 179 -0.51 -12.67 34.89
N THR A 180 -0.16 -11.42 34.58
CA THR A 180 1.21 -10.95 34.41
C THR A 180 1.51 -9.80 35.36
N GLU A 181 2.67 -9.86 36.01
CA GLU A 181 3.21 -8.80 36.84
C GLU A 181 4.62 -8.46 36.35
N GLU A 182 4.82 -7.19 36.01
CA GLU A 182 6.08 -6.65 35.51
C GLU A 182 6.54 -5.49 36.37
N ILE A 183 7.85 -5.34 36.55
CA ILE A 183 8.42 -4.27 37.36
C ILE A 183 9.65 -3.62 36.74
N LEU A 184 9.92 -2.38 37.12
CA LEU A 184 11.23 -1.75 37.00
C LEU A 184 11.92 -1.84 38.37
N PRO A 185 12.90 -2.74 38.57
CA PRO A 185 13.51 -2.93 39.88
C PRO A 185 14.40 -1.75 40.29
N VAL A 186 14.55 -1.54 41.58
CA VAL A 186 15.59 -0.65 42.12
C VAL A 186 16.97 -1.30 41.92
N GLY A 187 17.98 -0.51 41.57
CA GLY A 187 19.36 -0.96 41.40
C GLY A 187 19.72 -1.45 39.99
N VAL A 188 18.77 -1.42 39.04
CA VAL A 188 19.07 -1.71 37.62
C VAL A 188 19.65 -0.49 36.94
N ILE A 189 20.42 -0.73 35.87
CA ILE A 189 20.91 0.32 34.99
C ILE A 189 19.78 0.69 34.03
N LEU A 190 19.49 1.98 33.92
CA LEU A 190 18.49 2.53 33.02
C LEU A 190 19.13 3.61 32.15
N THR A 191 18.84 3.56 30.86
CA THR A 191 19.19 4.60 29.90
C THR A 191 17.98 5.51 29.68
N GLY A 192 18.14 6.80 29.96
CA GLY A 192 17.14 7.81 29.71
C GLY A 192 17.56 8.80 28.62
N LEU A 193 16.71 9.00 27.62
CA LEU A 193 16.90 10.02 26.58
C LEU A 193 15.80 11.07 26.67
N GLY A 194 16.19 12.31 26.94
CA GLY A 194 15.24 13.41 27.13
C GLY A 194 15.91 14.75 27.30
N ARG A 195 15.10 15.74 27.69
CA ARG A 195 15.58 17.07 28.05
C ARG A 195 16.07 17.04 29.50
N LEU A 196 17.30 17.50 29.72
CA LEU A 196 17.86 17.68 31.06
C LEU A 196 17.79 19.16 31.43
N SER A 197 17.18 19.48 32.56
CA SER A 197 17.07 20.85 33.06
C SER A 197 17.31 20.92 34.55
N LEU A 198 17.84 22.04 35.02
CA LEU A 198 17.97 22.32 36.45
C LEU A 198 16.69 23.01 36.95
N ASP A 199 16.06 22.45 37.99
CA ASP A 199 14.92 23.10 38.64
C ASP A 199 15.37 24.29 39.50
N ASN A 200 14.42 25.12 39.92
CA ASN A 200 14.63 26.28 40.81
C ASN A 200 15.30 25.89 42.15
N GLN A 201 15.15 24.62 42.57
CA GLN A 201 15.78 24.07 43.76
C GLN A 201 17.21 23.53 43.51
N GLY A 202 17.73 23.65 42.28
CA GLY A 202 19.03 23.12 41.91
C GLY A 202 19.07 21.60 41.73
N VAL A 203 17.91 20.96 41.54
CA VAL A 203 17.80 19.51 41.27
C VAL A 203 17.81 19.29 39.76
N MET A 204 18.63 18.36 39.27
CA MET A 204 18.63 17.98 37.86
C MET A 204 17.42 17.09 37.57
N ILE A 205 16.63 17.44 36.56
CA ILE A 205 15.43 16.70 36.18
C ILE A 205 15.50 16.30 34.70
N LEU A 206 15.25 15.02 34.43
CA LEU A 206 15.09 14.50 33.07
C LEU A 206 13.60 14.46 32.70
N GLN A 207 13.24 15.13 31.61
CA GLN A 207 11.85 15.35 31.20
C GLN A 207 11.62 15.13 29.71
N PRO A 208 10.36 14.96 29.27
CA PRO A 208 10.01 14.98 27.86
C PRO A 208 10.50 16.27 27.17
N PRO A 209 11.10 16.16 25.97
CA PRO A 209 11.62 17.31 25.24
C PRO A 209 10.50 18.13 24.59
N GLN A 210 10.68 19.45 24.53
CA GLN A 210 9.67 20.39 24.00
C GLN A 210 9.43 20.25 22.48
N ASN A 211 10.42 19.72 21.75
CA ASN A 211 10.41 19.64 20.28
C ASN A 211 9.65 18.43 19.72
N ALA A 212 8.72 17.86 20.50
CA ALA A 212 8.00 16.63 20.20
C ALA A 212 8.92 15.45 19.82
N SER A 213 10.18 15.45 20.29
CA SER A 213 11.02 14.26 20.23
C SER A 213 10.49 13.23 21.23
N GLU A 214 10.72 11.96 20.94
CA GLU A 214 10.33 10.90 21.85
C GLU A 214 11.25 10.91 23.08
N TYR A 215 10.62 10.85 24.25
CA TYR A 215 11.26 10.64 25.54
C TYR A 215 11.42 9.13 25.71
N PHE A 216 12.64 8.64 25.91
CA PHE A 216 12.89 7.21 26.07
C PHE A 216 13.41 6.89 27.47
N LEU A 217 12.90 5.81 28.04
CA LEU A 217 13.46 5.16 29.23
C LEU A 217 13.56 3.69 28.90
N SER A 218 14.74 3.10 28.91
CA SER A 218 14.94 1.69 28.56
C SER A 218 15.98 1.04 29.45
N LEU A 219 15.79 -0.25 29.76
CA LEU A 219 16.78 -1.10 30.44
C LEU A 219 17.98 -1.43 29.54
N VAL A 220 17.87 -1.08 28.26
CA VAL A 220 18.86 -1.32 27.23
C VAL A 220 19.77 -0.10 27.07
N GLY A 221 21.02 -0.32 26.66
CA GLY A 221 22.00 0.75 26.43
C GLY A 221 21.67 1.65 25.24
N HIS A 222 22.30 2.82 25.17
CA HIS A 222 22.08 3.79 24.08
C HIS A 222 22.30 3.21 22.67
N GLU A 223 23.33 2.39 22.48
CA GLU A 223 23.66 1.78 21.17
C GLU A 223 22.58 0.81 20.70
N GLU A 224 22.07 -0.04 21.60
CA GLU A 224 21.04 -1.03 21.25
C GLU A 224 19.66 -0.37 21.06
N ILE A 225 19.37 0.75 21.76
CA ILE A 225 18.21 1.61 21.43
C ILE A 225 18.35 2.14 20.00
N LEU A 226 19.52 2.63 19.62
CA LEU A 226 19.76 3.14 18.28
C LEU A 226 19.57 2.04 17.22
N GLU A 227 20.17 0.86 17.42
CA GLU A 227 20.00 -0.29 16.53
C GLU A 227 18.53 -0.72 16.41
N GLN A 228 17.77 -0.72 17.51
CA GLN A 228 16.35 -1.02 17.49
C GLN A 228 15.58 -0.01 16.64
N GLN A 229 15.84 1.29 16.79
CA GLN A 229 15.17 2.33 16.01
C GLN A 229 15.58 2.30 14.52
N GLU A 230 16.84 1.94 14.23
CA GLU A 230 17.35 1.74 12.87
C GLU A 230 16.69 0.55 12.18
N SER A 231 16.47 -0.55 12.91
CA SER A 231 15.78 -1.73 12.38
C SER A 231 14.35 -1.40 11.95
N ILE A 232 13.63 -0.58 12.72
CA ILE A 232 12.28 -0.10 12.37
C ILE A 232 12.34 0.78 11.12
N ALA A 233 13.32 1.68 11.01
CA ALA A 233 13.52 2.50 9.81
C ALA A 233 13.80 1.64 8.57
N TYR A 234 14.62 0.60 8.73
CA TYR A 234 14.93 -0.36 7.68
C TYR A 234 13.66 -1.08 7.20
N VAL A 235 12.79 -1.54 8.11
CA VAL A 235 11.52 -2.17 7.75
C VAL A 235 10.64 -1.23 6.92
N TRP A 236 10.45 0.02 7.37
CA TRP A 236 9.63 0.99 6.63
C TRP A 236 10.22 1.35 5.26
N ARG A 237 11.55 1.46 5.16
CA ARG A 237 12.24 1.70 3.89
C ARG A 237 11.98 0.57 2.89
N ASN A 238 12.14 -0.67 3.32
CA ASN A 238 11.94 -1.82 2.45
C ASN A 238 10.47 -2.02 2.08
N ALA A 239 9.55 -1.75 3.00
CA ALA A 239 8.13 -1.71 2.68
C ALA A 239 7.83 -0.66 1.59
N ALA A 240 8.31 0.58 1.72
CA ALA A 240 8.13 1.61 0.71
C ALA A 240 8.69 1.21 -0.66
N LEU A 241 9.89 0.60 -0.70
CA LEU A 241 10.50 0.10 -1.95
C LEU A 241 9.69 -1.04 -2.58
N PHE A 242 9.19 -1.96 -1.78
CA PHE A 242 8.40 -3.09 -2.27
C PHE A 242 7.09 -2.62 -2.92
N PHE A 243 6.31 -1.79 -2.23
CA PHE A 243 5.05 -1.28 -2.77
C PHE A 243 5.27 -0.33 -3.96
N GLY A 244 6.36 0.45 -3.94
CA GLY A 244 6.73 1.33 -5.05
C GLY A 244 7.10 0.55 -6.31
N THR A 245 7.90 -0.53 -6.19
CA THR A 245 8.27 -1.37 -7.34
C THR A 245 7.07 -2.15 -7.88
N LEU A 246 6.21 -2.69 -7.02
CA LEU A 246 4.99 -3.38 -7.41
C LEU A 246 4.03 -2.43 -8.16
N GLY A 247 3.82 -1.22 -7.64
CA GLY A 247 3.00 -0.20 -8.29
C GLY A 247 3.54 0.20 -9.66
N ALA A 248 4.86 0.42 -9.77
CA ALA A 248 5.52 0.74 -11.04
C ALA A 248 5.41 -0.40 -12.06
N ALA A 249 5.55 -1.67 -11.64
CA ALA A 249 5.41 -2.82 -12.52
C ALA A 249 3.97 -2.93 -13.09
N VAL A 250 2.96 -2.75 -12.24
CA VAL A 250 1.54 -2.74 -12.67
C VAL A 250 1.28 -1.58 -13.63
N PHE A 251 1.79 -0.38 -13.33
CA PHE A 251 1.65 0.78 -14.21
C PHE A 251 2.33 0.56 -15.58
N CYS A 252 3.55 0.03 -15.61
CA CYS A 252 4.23 -0.32 -16.85
C CYS A 252 3.46 -1.39 -17.64
N PHE A 253 2.87 -2.39 -16.97
CA PHE A 253 2.09 -3.43 -17.61
C PHE A 253 0.78 -2.90 -18.23
N THR A 254 0.06 -2.02 -17.52
CA THR A 254 -1.17 -1.41 -18.03
C THR A 254 -0.88 -0.50 -19.23
N LEU A 255 0.20 0.30 -19.16
CA LEU A 255 0.68 1.10 -20.28
C LEU A 255 1.09 0.23 -21.47
N TYR A 256 1.82 -0.86 -21.23
CA TYR A 256 2.20 -1.80 -22.29
C TYR A 256 0.96 -2.41 -22.96
N ARG A 257 -0.05 -2.84 -22.19
CA ARG A 257 -1.31 -3.36 -22.73
C ARG A 257 -2.08 -2.30 -23.50
N ALA A 258 -2.12 -1.06 -23.01
CA ALA A 258 -2.78 0.06 -23.69
C ALA A 258 -2.09 0.39 -25.02
N PHE A 259 -0.76 0.46 -25.02
CA PHE A 259 0.04 0.69 -26.22
C PHE A 259 -0.12 -0.43 -27.24
N ARG A 260 -0.13 -1.69 -26.80
CA ARG A 260 -0.36 -2.84 -27.67
C ARG A 260 -1.74 -2.79 -28.31
N LYS A 261 -2.80 -2.48 -27.55
CA LYS A 261 -4.16 -2.29 -28.08
C LYS A 261 -4.25 -1.12 -29.06
N TYR A 262 -3.59 -0.01 -28.76
CA TYR A 262 -3.51 1.14 -29.66
C TYR A 262 -2.86 0.76 -31.00
N LYS A 263 -1.74 0.03 -30.93
CA LYS A 263 -1.01 -0.45 -32.12
C LYS A 263 -1.83 -1.45 -32.95
N GLU A 264 -2.58 -2.36 -32.31
CA GLU A 264 -3.46 -3.31 -33.00
C GLU A 264 -4.61 -2.59 -33.73
N LYS A 265 -5.24 -1.58 -33.09
CA LYS A 265 -6.26 -0.74 -33.75
C LYS A 265 -5.72 0.04 -34.93
N GLN A 266 -4.50 0.56 -34.82
CA GLN A 266 -3.88 1.31 -35.92
C GLN A 266 -3.65 0.40 -37.15
N LYS A 267 -3.22 -0.85 -36.94
CA LYS A 267 -3.10 -1.84 -38.02
C LYS A 267 -4.46 -2.16 -38.66
N GLN A 268 -5.50 -2.35 -37.85
CA GLN A 268 -6.85 -2.61 -38.35
C GLN A 268 -7.36 -1.45 -39.21
N GLN A 269 -7.17 -0.21 -38.79
CA GLN A 269 -7.55 0.97 -39.57
C GLN A 269 -6.76 1.10 -40.87
N GLU A 270 -5.48 0.72 -40.86
CA GLU A 270 -4.64 0.73 -42.07
C GLU A 270 -5.05 -0.39 -43.03
N GLU A 271 -5.39 -1.57 -42.52
CA GLU A 271 -5.95 -2.70 -43.30
C GLU A 271 -7.33 -2.36 -43.87
N GLU A 272 -8.20 -1.72 -43.09
CA GLU A 272 -9.54 -1.26 -43.51
C GLU A 272 -9.42 -0.19 -44.60
N ARG A 273 -8.60 0.85 -44.41
CA ARG A 273 -8.32 1.84 -45.47
C ARG A 273 -7.76 1.21 -46.74
N ARG A 274 -6.90 0.20 -46.60
CA ARG A 274 -6.35 -0.52 -47.75
C ARG A 274 -7.44 -1.32 -48.47
N TRP A 275 -8.34 -1.98 -47.73
CA TRP A 275 -9.48 -2.69 -48.29
C TRP A 275 -10.44 -1.73 -49.00
N ASP A 276 -10.75 -0.59 -48.39
CA ASP A 276 -11.59 0.45 -48.98
C ASP A 276 -10.99 0.95 -50.30
N ASN A 277 -9.70 1.30 -50.32
CA ASN A 277 -9.00 1.70 -51.54
C ASN A 277 -9.04 0.63 -52.64
N ILE A 278 -8.85 -0.65 -52.29
CA ILE A 278 -8.95 -1.76 -53.26
C ILE A 278 -10.39 -1.88 -53.80
N SER A 279 -11.40 -1.73 -52.94
CA SER A 279 -12.81 -1.82 -53.36
C SER A 279 -13.23 -0.65 -54.25
N GLU A 280 -12.71 0.57 -54.01
CA GLU A 280 -12.92 1.73 -54.87
C GLU A 280 -12.23 1.55 -56.23
N GLU A 281 -11.01 1.01 -56.25
CA GLU A 281 -10.32 0.66 -57.50
C GLU A 281 -11.13 -0.39 -58.29
N GLU A 282 -11.59 -1.48 -57.66
CA GLU A 282 -12.42 -2.50 -58.30
C GLU A 282 -13.72 -1.91 -58.85
N GLN A 283 -14.48 -1.13 -58.07
CA GLN A 283 -15.70 -0.46 -58.55
C GLN A 283 -15.42 0.50 -59.71
N SER A 284 -14.33 1.27 -59.67
CA SER A 284 -13.97 2.16 -60.77
C SER A 284 -13.66 1.40 -62.07
N THR A 285 -13.05 0.21 -61.97
CA THR A 285 -12.81 -0.66 -63.12
C THR A 285 -14.07 -1.36 -63.64
N GLU A 286 -14.99 -1.73 -62.74
CA GLU A 286 -16.30 -2.27 -63.10
C GLU A 286 -17.21 -1.23 -63.74
N ASP A 287 -17.25 0.00 -63.25
CA ASP A 287 -18.04 1.08 -63.84
C ASP A 287 -17.52 1.48 -65.23
N MET A 288 -16.19 1.52 -65.42
CA MET A 288 -15.60 1.80 -66.73
C MET A 288 -15.80 0.66 -67.74
N SER A 289 -15.78 -0.60 -67.31
CA SER A 289 -16.02 -1.75 -68.20
C SER A 289 -17.51 -2.00 -68.47
N GLY A 290 -18.36 -1.85 -67.45
CA GLY A 290 -19.81 -2.03 -67.51
C GLY A 290 -20.53 -0.94 -68.31
N ALA A 291 -20.02 0.29 -68.34
CA ALA A 291 -20.55 1.35 -69.20
C ALA A 291 -20.31 1.07 -70.69
N SER A 292 -19.15 0.52 -71.06
CA SER A 292 -18.84 0.16 -72.45
C SER A 292 -19.66 -1.04 -72.94
N ASP A 293 -19.89 -2.03 -72.07
CA ASP A 293 -20.57 -3.26 -72.46
C ASP A 293 -22.10 -3.13 -72.59
N ARG A 294 -22.68 -1.99 -72.18
CA ARG A 294 -24.11 -1.68 -72.38
C ARG A 294 -24.38 -0.78 -73.58
N MET A 295 -23.34 -0.28 -74.24
CA MET A 295 -23.45 0.69 -75.34
C MET A 295 -23.43 0.01 -76.71
N CYS A 296 -24.19 0.57 -77.66
CA CYS A 296 -24.27 0.12 -79.04
C CYS A 296 -22.87 0.05 -79.67
N VAL A 297 -22.48 -1.11 -80.20
CA VAL A 297 -21.15 -1.33 -80.80
C VAL A 297 -20.89 -0.49 -82.07
N VAL A 298 -21.94 0.13 -82.62
CA VAL A 298 -21.87 0.93 -83.85
C VAL A 298 -21.65 2.42 -83.54
N CYS A 299 -22.50 3.03 -82.71
CA CYS A 299 -22.40 4.45 -82.40
C CYS A 299 -21.67 4.76 -81.10
N LEU A 300 -21.50 3.77 -80.22
CA LEU A 300 -20.92 3.92 -78.88
C LEU A 300 -21.55 5.06 -78.04
N SER A 301 -22.76 5.50 -78.41
CA SER A 301 -23.42 6.70 -77.86
C SER A 301 -24.81 6.43 -77.28
N GLN A 302 -25.46 5.34 -77.69
CA GLN A 302 -26.78 4.92 -77.20
C GLN A 302 -26.71 3.50 -76.65
N PRO A 303 -27.54 3.14 -75.65
CA PRO A 303 -27.55 1.79 -75.09
C PRO A 303 -28.00 0.74 -76.12
N ARG A 304 -27.63 -0.53 -75.91
CA ARG A 304 -28.07 -1.65 -76.75
C ARG A 304 -29.54 -1.95 -76.45
N GLU A 305 -30.38 -1.84 -77.48
CA GLU A 305 -31.84 -1.94 -77.35
C GLU A 305 -32.43 -3.04 -78.24
N CYS A 306 -31.62 -3.74 -79.02
CA CYS A 306 -32.09 -4.69 -80.03
C CYS A 306 -31.49 -6.09 -79.81
N VAL A 307 -32.34 -7.11 -79.76
CA VAL A 307 -31.94 -8.52 -79.83
C VAL A 307 -32.05 -9.03 -81.26
N PHE A 308 -30.97 -9.59 -81.80
CA PHE A 308 -30.89 -10.08 -83.17
C PHE A 308 -31.14 -11.59 -83.24
N LEU A 309 -32.16 -12.04 -83.98
CA LEU A 309 -32.51 -13.46 -84.10
C LEU A 309 -32.20 -14.02 -85.50
N PRO A 310 -31.73 -15.29 -85.59
CA PRO A 310 -31.70 -16.29 -84.52
C PRO A 310 -30.47 -16.25 -83.59
N CYS A 311 -29.46 -15.43 -83.88
CA CYS A 311 -28.16 -15.50 -83.18
C CYS A 311 -28.17 -15.05 -81.70
N GLY A 312 -29.19 -14.32 -81.25
CA GLY A 312 -29.36 -13.87 -79.86
C GLY A 312 -28.50 -12.68 -79.43
N HIS A 313 -27.60 -12.15 -80.26
CA HIS A 313 -26.72 -11.05 -79.86
C HIS A 313 -27.50 -9.74 -79.62
N VAL A 314 -27.16 -9.09 -78.51
CA VAL A 314 -27.65 -7.74 -78.15
C VAL A 314 -26.48 -6.79 -78.33
N CYS A 315 -26.45 -6.07 -79.45
CA CYS A 315 -25.25 -5.30 -79.82
C CYS A 315 -25.51 -3.90 -80.37
N CYS A 316 -26.75 -3.56 -80.77
CA CYS A 316 -27.07 -2.28 -81.39
C CYS A 316 -28.22 -1.55 -80.66
N CYS A 317 -28.21 -0.22 -80.71
CA CYS A 317 -29.41 0.59 -80.44
C CYS A 317 -30.37 0.53 -81.63
N PHE A 318 -31.62 0.97 -81.43
CA PHE A 318 -32.64 0.89 -82.47
C PHE A 318 -32.26 1.68 -83.75
N THR A 319 -31.70 2.88 -83.58
CA THR A 319 -31.27 3.76 -84.68
C THR A 319 -30.16 3.12 -85.54
N CYS A 320 -29.16 2.53 -84.88
CA CYS A 320 -28.03 1.90 -85.58
C CYS A 320 -28.44 0.63 -86.30
N TYR A 321 -29.33 -0.17 -85.71
CA TYR A 321 -29.88 -1.36 -86.36
C TYR A 321 -30.57 -1.00 -87.68
N GLN A 322 -31.43 0.03 -87.69
CA GLN A 322 -32.14 0.46 -88.90
C GLN A 322 -31.19 0.96 -90.00
N SER A 323 -30.02 1.43 -89.61
CA SER A 323 -29.02 2.01 -90.52
C SER A 323 -27.98 0.98 -90.99
N LEU A 324 -28.14 -0.31 -90.66
CA LEU A 324 -27.21 -1.34 -91.08
C LEU A 324 -27.29 -1.54 -92.61
N PRO A 325 -26.15 -1.51 -93.33
CA PRO A 325 -26.13 -1.63 -94.80
C PRO A 325 -26.49 -3.05 -95.28
N THR A 326 -26.35 -4.05 -94.41
CA THR A 326 -26.76 -5.43 -94.66
C THR A 326 -27.53 -5.95 -93.46
N PHE A 327 -28.53 -6.81 -93.71
CA PHE A 327 -29.38 -7.38 -92.67
C PHE A 327 -28.69 -8.56 -91.97
N SER A 328 -27.54 -8.30 -91.34
CA SER A 328 -26.69 -9.28 -90.65
C SER A 328 -26.19 -8.74 -89.30
N CYS A 329 -25.94 -9.64 -88.34
CA CYS A 329 -25.43 -9.29 -87.01
C CYS A 329 -23.99 -8.76 -87.08
N PRO A 330 -23.66 -7.56 -86.56
CA PRO A 330 -22.30 -7.03 -86.54
C PRO A 330 -21.27 -7.87 -85.77
N ILE A 331 -21.71 -8.66 -84.80
CA ILE A 331 -20.82 -9.50 -83.97
C ILE A 331 -20.48 -10.81 -84.69
N CYS A 332 -21.50 -11.59 -85.07
CA CYS A 332 -21.30 -12.95 -85.57
C CYS A 332 -21.60 -13.13 -87.07
N ARG A 333 -22.02 -12.06 -87.77
CA ARG A 333 -22.34 -12.02 -89.21
C ARG A 333 -23.46 -12.97 -89.65
N CYS A 334 -24.22 -13.51 -88.71
CA CYS A 334 -25.40 -14.31 -88.99
C CYS A 334 -26.48 -13.43 -89.62
N GLN A 335 -27.19 -13.95 -90.63
CA GLN A 335 -28.27 -13.23 -91.28
C GLN A 335 -29.45 -13.07 -90.32
N LEU A 336 -30.00 -11.86 -90.25
CA LEU A 336 -31.11 -11.55 -89.35
C LEU A 336 -32.41 -12.04 -89.99
N GLU A 337 -33.24 -12.74 -89.21
CA GLU A 337 -34.61 -13.06 -89.60
C GLU A 337 -35.60 -12.05 -89.01
N ARG A 338 -35.34 -11.64 -87.77
CA ARG A 338 -36.16 -10.67 -87.04
C ARG A 338 -35.34 -10.00 -85.94
N VAL A 339 -35.75 -8.79 -85.57
CA VAL A 339 -35.17 -8.03 -84.47
C VAL A 339 -36.26 -7.69 -83.46
N VAL A 340 -35.97 -7.93 -82.18
CA VAL A 340 -36.88 -7.64 -81.07
C VAL A 340 -36.31 -6.48 -80.26
N PRO A 341 -37.03 -5.35 -80.14
CA PRO A 341 -36.62 -4.25 -79.29
C PRO A 341 -36.79 -4.64 -77.80
N LEU A 342 -35.76 -4.40 -77.00
CA LEU A 342 -35.79 -4.50 -75.56
C LEU A 342 -36.38 -3.21 -75.00
N HIS A 343 -37.62 -3.26 -74.50
CA HIS A 343 -38.13 -2.20 -73.64
C HIS A 343 -37.53 -2.35 -72.25
N GLN A 344 -36.71 -1.39 -71.84
CA GLN A 344 -36.29 -1.24 -70.45
C GLN A 344 -37.40 -0.46 -69.73
N PHE A 345 -37.90 -0.99 -68.62
CA PHE A 345 -38.82 -0.28 -67.72
C PHE A 345 -38.06 0.64 -66.77
#